data_AF-A0A2A6QZM7-F1
#
_entry.id   AF-A0A2A6QZM7-F1
#
_cell.length_a   1.000
_cell.length_b   1.000
_cell.length_c   1.000
_cell.angle_alpha   90.00
_cell.angle_beta   90.00
_cell.angle_gamma   90.00
#
_symmetry.space_group_name_H-M   'P 1'
#
loop_
_entity.id
_entity.type
_entity.pdbx_description
1 polymer ?
#
loop_
_entity_poly.entity_id
_entity_poly.type
_entity_poly.pdbx_seq_one_letter_code
_entity_poly.pdbx_strand_id
1 'polypeptide(L)'
;GQQLELGVKFTSNVAGDVTGIKFYRSANDNGQNVVDLWTTTGTKLATATFTNTTASGWQTVNFATPVTIAANTTYVASYHTTGAYVATNNFFTTAVTNGPLTAPSSAVAGGNGVYAYGGSATAGLFPTSTYNSANYYADVVFRPQLVA
;
A
#
# COMPACT_ATOMS: atom_id res chain seq x y z
N GLY A 1 -8.62 -13.33 12.48
CA GLY A 1 -9.68 -13.05 11.49
C GLY A 1 -9.39 -13.83 10.23
N GLN A 2 -10.07 -13.53 9.14
CA GLN A 2 -9.65 -14.00 7.81
C GLN A 2 -8.34 -13.29 7.43
N GLN A 3 -7.46 -13.92 6.66
CA GLN A 3 -6.25 -13.26 6.15
C GLN A 3 -6.61 -12.37 4.96
N LEU A 4 -6.02 -11.17 4.91
CA LEU A 4 -6.26 -10.19 3.85
C LEU A 4 -4.98 -9.49 3.45
N GLU A 5 -4.91 -9.18 2.16
CA GLU A 5 -4.07 -8.11 1.61
C GLU A 5 -4.93 -6.84 1.47
N LEU A 6 -4.40 -5.69 1.89
CA LEU A 6 -5.05 -4.39 1.79
C LEU A 6 -4.07 -3.37 1.21
N GLY A 7 -4.53 -2.49 0.32
CA GLY A 7 -3.61 -1.57 -0.34
C GLY A 7 -4.24 -0.37 -1.02
N VAL A 8 -3.35 0.43 -1.62
CA VAL A 8 -3.66 1.67 -2.33
C VAL A 8 -2.96 1.64 -3.69
N LYS A 9 -3.68 2.09 -4.73
CA LYS A 9 -3.06 2.47 -6.00
C LYS A 9 -2.55 3.90 -5.87
N PHE A 10 -1.33 4.14 -6.33
CA PHE A 10 -0.72 5.48 -6.30
C PHE A 10 0.10 5.72 -7.58
N THR A 11 0.34 7.00 -7.87
CA THR A 11 1.26 7.46 -8.90
C THR A 11 2.10 8.62 -8.36
N SER A 12 3.22 8.91 -9.02
CA SER A 12 4.05 10.07 -8.75
C SER A 12 4.19 10.90 -10.02
N ASN A 13 4.10 12.24 -9.95
CA ASN A 13 4.33 13.10 -11.12
C ASN A 13 5.81 13.25 -11.50
N VAL A 14 6.73 12.73 -10.67
CA VAL A 14 8.18 12.68 -10.90
C VAL A 14 8.70 11.26 -10.68
N ALA A 15 9.83 10.92 -11.30
CA ALA A 15 10.54 9.69 -10.97
C ALA A 15 11.13 9.77 -9.56
N GLY A 16 11.40 8.62 -8.94
CA GLY A 16 12.02 8.55 -7.62
C GLY A 16 12.02 7.15 -7.05
N ASP A 17 12.40 7.02 -5.79
CA ASP A 17 12.49 5.73 -5.11
C ASP A 17 11.38 5.55 -4.09
N VAL A 18 10.76 4.38 -4.10
CA VAL A 18 10.00 3.87 -2.95
C VAL A 18 10.98 3.14 -2.04
N THR A 19 11.18 3.69 -0.86
CA THR A 19 12.14 3.17 0.14
C THR A 19 11.48 2.27 1.18
N GLY A 20 10.15 2.28 1.25
CA GLY A 20 9.38 1.49 2.18
C GLY A 20 7.88 1.74 2.04
N ILE A 21 7.10 1.07 2.87
CA ILE A 21 5.65 1.23 2.97
C ILE A 21 5.30 1.64 4.40
N LYS A 22 4.32 2.53 4.51
CA LYS A 22 3.64 2.82 5.77
C LYS A 22 2.28 2.17 5.78
N PHE A 23 1.87 1.66 6.93
CA PHE A 23 0.50 1.20 7.12
C PHE A 23 0.01 1.54 8.52
N TYR A 24 -1.29 1.78 8.67
CA TYR A 24 -1.87 2.00 9.99
C TYR A 24 -2.27 0.67 10.62
N ARG A 25 -1.54 0.28 11.67
CA ARG A 25 -1.76 -0.96 12.40
C ARG A 25 -2.85 -0.76 13.45
N SER A 26 -3.93 -1.52 13.35
CA SER A 26 -4.97 -1.59 14.39
C SER A 26 -4.38 -2.13 15.69
N ALA A 27 -4.84 -1.66 16.84
CA ALA A 27 -4.45 -2.23 18.14
C ALA A 27 -4.86 -3.71 18.30
N ASN A 28 -5.81 -4.18 17.49
CA ASN A 28 -6.23 -5.58 17.45
C ASN A 28 -5.49 -6.40 16.39
N ASP A 29 -4.62 -5.78 15.58
CA ASP A 29 -3.70 -6.53 14.73
C ASP A 29 -2.50 -6.94 15.57
N ASN A 30 -2.49 -8.20 15.98
CA ASN A 30 -1.43 -8.80 16.81
C ASN A 30 -0.57 -9.79 16.00
N GLY A 31 -0.80 -9.90 14.69
CA GLY A 31 -0.07 -10.80 13.80
C GLY A 31 1.17 -10.15 13.20
N GLN A 32 2.05 -10.95 12.62
CA GLN A 32 3.09 -10.43 11.73
C GLN A 32 2.43 -9.85 10.46
N ASN A 33 2.91 -8.68 10.01
CA ASN A 33 2.52 -8.12 8.71
C ASN A 33 3.68 -8.25 7.72
N VAL A 34 3.34 -8.34 6.45
CA VAL A 34 4.27 -8.16 5.34
C VAL A 34 3.73 -7.02 4.48
N VAL A 35 4.62 -6.17 3.98
CA VAL A 35 4.30 -5.10 3.04
C VAL A 35 4.85 -5.46 1.68
N ASP A 36 4.12 -5.12 0.63
CA ASP A 36 4.49 -5.45 -0.75
C ASP A 36 4.26 -4.26 -1.68
N LEU A 37 5.18 -4.05 -2.60
CA LEU A 37 5.07 -3.09 -3.70
C LEU A 37 4.91 -3.84 -5.02
N TRP A 38 3.96 -3.42 -5.84
CA TRP A 38 3.60 -4.11 -7.08
C TRP A 38 3.45 -3.17 -8.26
N THR A 39 3.61 -3.72 -9.46
CA THR A 39 3.00 -3.16 -10.67
C THR A 39 1.48 -3.37 -10.63
N THR A 40 0.73 -2.62 -11.45
CA THR A 40 -0.72 -2.83 -11.61
C THR A 40 -1.08 -4.15 -12.28
N THR A 41 -0.12 -4.85 -12.89
CA THR A 41 -0.30 -6.18 -13.48
C THR A 41 0.01 -7.33 -12.50
N GLY A 42 0.39 -7.02 -11.27
CA GLY A 42 0.65 -8.01 -10.22
C GLY A 42 2.08 -8.52 -10.14
N THR A 43 3.03 -7.89 -10.81
CA THR A 43 4.46 -8.18 -10.61
C THR A 43 4.92 -7.55 -9.29
N LYS A 44 5.41 -8.38 -8.37
CA LYS A 44 5.99 -7.93 -7.11
C LYS A 44 7.35 -7.27 -7.36
N LEU A 45 7.51 -6.04 -6.93
CA LEU A 45 8.73 -5.24 -7.07
C LEU A 45 9.59 -5.29 -5.80
N ALA A 46 8.96 -5.28 -4.63
CA ALA A 46 9.63 -5.41 -3.34
C ALA A 46 8.69 -5.96 -2.27
N THR A 47 9.29 -6.52 -1.22
CA THR A 47 8.61 -7.02 -0.02
C THR A 47 9.45 -6.75 1.22
N ALA A 48 8.80 -6.50 2.34
CA ALA A 48 9.46 -6.41 3.64
C ALA A 48 8.53 -6.84 4.77
N THR A 49 9.12 -7.38 5.83
CA THR A 49 8.40 -7.96 6.96
C THR A 49 8.41 -7.00 8.16
N PHE A 50 7.24 -6.80 8.78
CA PHE A 50 7.11 -6.11 10.05
C PHE A 50 6.88 -7.13 11.18
N THR A 51 7.82 -7.17 12.14
CA THR A 51 7.86 -8.19 13.19
C THR A 51 7.39 -7.71 14.57
N ASN A 52 7.21 -6.40 14.78
CA ASN A 52 6.76 -5.89 16.08
C ASN A 52 5.25 -6.04 16.24
N THR A 53 4.82 -7.10 16.92
CA THR A 53 3.41 -7.47 17.01
C THR A 53 2.58 -6.66 18.00
N THR A 54 3.20 -5.82 18.85
CA THR A 54 2.51 -5.03 19.88
C THR A 54 2.30 -3.56 19.48
N ALA A 55 2.86 -3.14 18.34
CA ALA A 55 2.73 -1.77 17.86
C ALA A 55 1.31 -1.49 17.34
N SER A 56 0.87 -0.23 17.48
CA SER A 56 -0.37 0.27 16.89
C SER A 56 -0.17 1.69 16.36
N GLY A 57 -1.06 2.14 15.46
CA GLY A 57 -0.91 3.39 14.73
C GLY A 57 -0.03 3.24 13.48
N TRP A 58 0.45 4.36 12.94
CA TRP A 58 1.32 4.36 11.77
C TRP A 58 2.62 3.61 12.01
N GLN A 59 2.83 2.55 11.24
CA GLN A 59 4.08 1.80 11.18
C GLN A 59 4.77 2.08 9.85
N THR A 60 6.10 2.09 9.85
CA THR A 60 6.93 2.23 8.67
C THR A 60 7.81 0.99 8.53
N VAL A 61 7.82 0.41 7.33
CA VAL A 61 8.62 -0.77 7.01
C VAL A 61 9.48 -0.46 5.78
N ASN A 62 10.79 -0.43 5.98
CA ASN A 62 11.73 -0.11 4.91
C ASN A 62 12.06 -1.36 4.09
N PHE A 63 12.20 -1.20 2.78
CA PHE A 63 12.74 -2.24 1.91
C PHE A 63 14.27 -2.32 2.07
N ALA A 64 14.83 -3.53 1.89
CA ALA A 64 16.28 -3.72 1.91
C ALA A 64 16.97 -2.97 0.75
N THR A 65 16.31 -2.95 -0.41
CA THR A 65 16.74 -2.21 -1.60
C THR A 65 15.62 -1.28 -2.02
N PRO A 66 15.85 0.05 -2.12
CA PRO A 66 14.86 0.97 -2.68
C PRO A 66 14.44 0.57 -4.10
N VAL A 67 13.18 0.80 -4.44
CA VAL A 67 12.64 0.52 -5.78
C VAL A 67 12.44 1.82 -6.52
N THR A 68 13.16 2.01 -7.63
CA THR A 68 12.94 3.15 -8.51
C THR A 68 11.62 2.97 -9.28
N ILE A 69 10.78 4.01 -9.25
CA ILE A 69 9.52 4.10 -9.98
C ILE A 69 9.57 5.22 -11.02
N ALA A 70 8.88 5.02 -12.14
CA ALA A 70 8.75 6.01 -13.18
C ALA A 70 7.66 7.04 -12.85
N ALA A 71 7.84 8.27 -13.33
CA ALA A 71 6.80 9.29 -13.29
C ALA A 71 5.55 8.83 -14.04
N ASN A 72 4.38 9.32 -13.61
CA ASN A 72 3.08 9.13 -14.24
C ASN A 72 2.71 7.65 -14.49
N THR A 73 3.31 6.75 -13.73
CA THR A 73 3.02 5.31 -13.75
C THR A 73 2.27 4.95 -12.47
N THR A 74 1.24 4.10 -12.58
CA THR A 74 0.49 3.64 -11.41
C THR A 74 1.11 2.37 -10.84
N TYR A 75 1.25 2.33 -9.53
CA TYR A 75 1.75 1.20 -8.74
C TYR A 75 0.77 0.88 -7.61
N VAL A 76 0.95 -0.27 -6.96
CA VAL A 76 0.16 -0.67 -5.80
C VAL A 76 1.08 -0.87 -4.60
N ALA A 77 0.79 -0.21 -3.49
CA ALA A 77 1.39 -0.49 -2.19
C ALA A 77 0.37 -1.20 -1.31
N SER A 78 0.77 -2.31 -0.69
CA SER A 78 -0.12 -3.12 0.12
C SER A 78 0.55 -3.66 1.39
N TYR A 79 -0.29 -4.11 2.32
CA TYR A 79 0.13 -4.86 3.49
C TYR A 79 -0.84 -6.01 3.77
N HIS A 80 -0.27 -7.14 4.21
CA HIS A 80 -1.00 -8.30 4.68
C HIS A 80 -1.31 -8.19 6.18
N THR A 81 -2.51 -8.57 6.59
CA THR A 81 -2.93 -8.71 8.00
C THR A 81 -3.66 -10.02 8.23
N THR A 82 -3.66 -10.47 9.49
CA THR A 82 -4.42 -11.65 9.95
C THR A 82 -5.89 -11.34 10.26
N GLY A 83 -6.35 -10.14 9.91
CA GLY A 83 -7.77 -9.80 9.76
C GLY A 83 -8.26 -8.61 10.58
N ALA A 84 -7.37 -7.84 11.22
CA ALA A 84 -7.73 -6.60 11.88
C ALA A 84 -7.13 -5.41 11.11
N TYR A 85 -7.99 -4.51 10.65
CA TYR A 85 -7.59 -3.34 9.88
C TYR A 85 -8.50 -2.15 10.16
N VAL A 86 -8.05 -0.97 9.75
CA VAL A 86 -8.84 0.27 9.78
C VAL A 86 -9.19 0.64 8.35
N ALA A 87 -10.42 1.09 8.13
CA ALA A 87 -10.86 1.53 6.81
C ALA A 87 -11.73 2.78 6.90
N THR A 88 -11.67 3.59 5.85
CA THR A 88 -12.62 4.70 5.63
C THR A 88 -13.24 4.56 4.25
N ASN A 89 -14.53 4.26 4.20
CA ASN A 89 -15.26 4.14 2.95
C ASN A 89 -15.43 5.50 2.26
N ASN A 90 -15.63 5.48 0.94
CA ASN A 90 -15.86 6.64 0.08
C ASN A 90 -14.69 7.64 0.03
N PHE A 91 -13.51 7.27 0.53
CA PHE A 91 -12.35 8.16 0.62
C PHE A 91 -11.77 8.50 -0.76
N PHE A 92 -11.59 7.51 -1.64
CA PHE A 92 -11.08 7.69 -3.00
C PHE A 92 -12.19 7.94 -4.03
N THR A 93 -13.31 8.53 -3.62
CA THR A 93 -14.30 9.07 -4.57
C THR A 93 -13.70 10.22 -5.38
N THR A 94 -12.80 10.98 -4.75
CA THR A 94 -11.91 11.95 -5.40
C THR A 94 -10.46 11.52 -5.26
N ALA A 95 -9.57 12.04 -6.12
CA ALA A 95 -8.14 11.81 -5.98
C ALA A 95 -7.60 12.54 -4.74
N VAL A 96 -6.55 12.00 -4.14
CA VAL A 96 -5.83 12.61 -3.02
C VAL A 96 -4.38 12.78 -3.41
N THR A 97 -3.89 14.01 -3.35
CA THR A 97 -2.52 14.37 -3.73
C THR A 97 -1.78 14.94 -2.52
N ASN A 98 -0.53 14.51 -2.34
CA ASN A 98 0.39 15.04 -1.34
C ASN A 98 1.79 15.16 -1.93
N GLY A 99 2.21 16.40 -2.20
CA GLY A 99 3.44 16.66 -2.95
C GLY A 99 3.40 15.96 -4.32
N PRO A 100 4.42 15.17 -4.69
CA PRO A 100 4.46 14.49 -5.98
C PRO A 100 3.54 13.26 -6.07
N LEU A 101 3.11 12.71 -4.92
CA LEU A 101 2.30 11.50 -4.88
C LEU A 101 0.82 11.82 -5.06
N THR A 102 0.13 10.99 -5.84
CA THR A 102 -1.32 11.02 -5.97
C THR A 102 -1.88 9.61 -5.84
N ALA A 103 -2.83 9.42 -4.93
CA ALA A 103 -3.75 8.30 -4.96
C ALA A 103 -4.93 8.68 -5.88
N PRO A 104 -5.03 8.13 -7.11
CA PRO A 104 -6.10 8.47 -8.04
C PRO A 104 -7.48 8.07 -7.50
N SER A 105 -8.53 8.75 -7.96
CA SER A 105 -9.90 8.35 -7.65
C SER A 105 -10.19 6.95 -8.21
N SER A 106 -11.14 6.24 -7.59
CA SER A 106 -11.59 4.94 -8.08
C SER A 106 -12.08 5.00 -9.53
N ALA A 107 -12.75 6.08 -9.93
CA ALA A 107 -13.24 6.25 -11.30
C ALA A 107 -12.09 6.29 -12.33
N VAL A 108 -10.97 6.94 -12.01
CA VAL A 108 -9.81 7.04 -12.92
C VAL A 108 -8.96 5.77 -12.90
N ALA A 109 -8.80 5.15 -11.74
CA ALA A 109 -7.87 4.04 -11.54
C ALA A 109 -8.44 2.64 -11.84
N GLY A 110 -9.72 2.54 -12.23
CA GLY A 110 -10.44 1.26 -12.26
C GLY A 110 -10.56 0.64 -10.86
N GLY A 111 -10.92 1.47 -9.87
CA GLY A 111 -10.98 1.15 -8.45
C GLY A 111 -9.72 1.55 -7.68
N ASN A 112 -9.88 2.15 -6.50
CA ASN A 112 -8.81 2.38 -5.52
C ASN A 112 -9.32 2.01 -4.11
N GLY A 113 -8.41 1.75 -3.18
CA GLY A 113 -8.74 0.89 -2.03
C GLY A 113 -8.86 -0.54 -2.51
N VAL A 114 -7.72 -1.20 -2.66
CA VAL A 114 -7.65 -2.56 -3.18
C VAL A 114 -7.51 -3.57 -2.06
N TYR A 115 -8.07 -4.75 -2.23
CA TYR A 115 -7.91 -5.85 -1.30
C TYR A 115 -7.90 -7.21 -2.01
N ALA A 116 -7.43 -8.23 -1.29
CA ALA A 116 -7.68 -9.63 -1.62
C ALA A 116 -7.81 -10.45 -0.32
N TYR A 117 -8.61 -11.50 -0.39
CA TYR A 117 -8.68 -12.50 0.69
C TYR A 117 -7.59 -13.56 0.49
N GLY A 118 -6.88 -13.91 1.56
CA GLY A 118 -5.77 -14.85 1.54
C GLY A 118 -4.42 -14.19 1.82
N GLY A 119 -3.36 -14.79 1.29
CA GLY A 119 -1.98 -14.47 1.67
C GLY A 119 -1.51 -15.25 2.90
N SER A 120 -0.32 -14.89 3.39
CA SER A 120 0.23 -15.39 4.65
C SER A 120 1.02 -14.31 5.37
N ALA A 121 1.31 -14.55 6.66
CA ALA A 121 2.18 -13.71 7.49
C ALA A 121 3.58 -13.45 6.89
N THR A 122 3.99 -14.21 5.87
CA THR A 122 5.30 -14.11 5.22
C THR A 122 5.23 -13.84 3.72
N ALA A 123 4.03 -13.84 3.12
CA ALA A 123 3.85 -13.61 1.69
C ALA A 123 2.48 -12.99 1.41
N GLY A 124 2.46 -11.72 0.98
CA GLY A 124 1.24 -11.07 0.51
C GLY A 124 0.80 -11.58 -0.86
N LEU A 125 -0.47 -11.33 -1.16
CA LEU A 125 -1.16 -11.72 -2.40
C LEU A 125 -1.53 -10.46 -3.17
N PHE A 126 -1.29 -10.41 -4.49
CA PHE A 126 -1.64 -9.23 -5.27
C PHE A 126 -3.14 -8.89 -5.15
N PRO A 127 -3.50 -7.69 -4.67
CA PRO A 127 -4.90 -7.34 -4.41
C PRO A 127 -5.61 -6.93 -5.71
N THR A 128 -6.62 -7.71 -6.10
CA THR A 128 -7.38 -7.53 -7.35
C THR A 128 -8.79 -7.00 -7.17
N SER A 129 -9.31 -6.96 -5.95
CA SER A 129 -10.67 -6.50 -5.63
C SER A 129 -10.66 -5.08 -5.07
N THR A 130 -11.79 -4.39 -5.13
CA THR A 130 -12.00 -3.08 -4.50
C THR A 130 -13.39 -3.02 -3.87
N TYR A 131 -13.57 -2.20 -2.85
CA TYR A 131 -14.86 -1.99 -2.20
C TYR A 131 -15.02 -0.53 -1.77
N ASN A 132 -16.11 0.10 -2.20
CA ASN A 132 -16.54 1.44 -1.78
C ASN A 132 -15.46 2.53 -1.78
N SER A 133 -14.50 2.49 -2.72
CA SER A 133 -13.40 3.47 -2.79
C SER A 133 -12.68 3.67 -1.45
N ALA A 134 -12.49 2.57 -0.70
CA ALA A 134 -12.05 2.63 0.68
C ALA A 134 -10.58 3.05 0.81
N ASN A 135 -10.25 3.79 1.86
CA ASN A 135 -8.87 3.94 2.30
C ASN A 135 -8.56 2.91 3.37
N TYR A 136 -7.64 1.99 3.08
CA TYR A 136 -7.14 0.97 4.02
C TYR A 136 -5.88 1.42 4.77
N TYR A 137 -5.53 2.72 4.70
CA TYR A 137 -4.39 3.31 5.40
C TYR A 137 -3.05 2.63 5.07
N ALA A 138 -2.87 2.25 3.81
CA ALA A 138 -1.56 1.93 3.22
C ALA A 138 -1.00 3.18 2.52
N ASP A 139 0.30 3.38 2.58
CA ASP A 139 1.01 4.54 1.99
C ASP A 139 2.46 4.16 1.68
N VAL A 140 3.18 5.00 0.92
CA VAL A 140 4.58 4.77 0.54
C VAL A 140 5.53 5.76 1.21
N VAL A 141 6.76 5.31 1.50
CA VAL A 141 7.87 6.20 1.83
C VAL A 141 8.61 6.53 0.54
N PHE A 142 8.24 7.65 -0.07
CA PHE A 142 8.76 8.08 -1.36
C PHE A 142 9.88 9.11 -1.23
N ARG A 143 10.94 8.94 -2.03
CA ARG A 143 12.03 9.89 -2.17
C ARG A 143 12.09 10.34 -3.64
N PRO A 144 11.61 11.56 -3.96
CA PRO A 144 11.66 12.09 -5.32
C PRO A 144 13.09 12.17 -5.84
N GLN A 145 13.30 11.82 -7.11
CA GLN A 145 14.55 12.17 -7.78
C GLN A 145 14.50 13.67 -8.08
N LEU A 146 15.49 14.41 -7.59
CA LEU A 146 15.61 15.84 -7.90
C LEU A 146 15.86 15.99 -9.40
N VAL A 147 15.14 16.92 -10.02
CA VAL A 147 15.44 17.36 -11.38
C VAL A 147 16.70 18.24 -11.28
N ALA A 148 17.73 17.91 -12.05
CA ALA A 148 18.98 18.68 -12.11
C ALA A 148 18.76 20.06 -12.76
#